data_AF-A0A815VQ99-F1
#
_entry.id   AF-A0A815VQ99-F1
#
_cell.length_a   1.000
_cell.length_b   1.000
_cell.length_c   1.000
_cell.angle_alpha   90.00
_cell.angle_beta   90.00
_cell.angle_gamma   90.00
#
_symmetry.space_group_name_H-M   'P 1'
#
loop_
_entity.id
_entity.type
_entity.pdbx_description
1 polymer ?
#
loop_
_entity_poly.entity_id
_entity_poly.type
_entity_poly.pdbx_seq_one_letter_code
_entity_poly.pdbx_strand_id
1 'polypeptide(L)'
;QQVSAAGQVSVQDRSESQLIGDEDRNASQPQRDEDRNASQLQRDEDRNASQLQREQERDLDEQRYRNKIFDVYIKEMGQLLKENHRAMISKEFMATLSRVKTLDIFRQLDGQRNIRIIRFLYEA
;
A
#
# COMPACT_ATOMS: atom_id res chain seq x y z
N GLN A 1 59.43 -16.40 -55.83
CA GLN A 1 58.48 -17.10 -54.94
C GLN A 1 58.29 -16.20 -53.72
N GLN A 2 57.44 -15.16 -53.75
CA GLN A 2 55.96 -15.17 -53.77
C GLN A 2 55.34 -16.06 -52.70
N VAL A 3 55.59 -15.77 -51.42
CA VAL A 3 54.83 -16.35 -50.29
C VAL A 3 54.46 -15.33 -49.19
N SER A 4 55.02 -14.10 -49.21
CA SER A 4 54.79 -13.12 -48.14
C SER A 4 53.47 -12.32 -48.23
N ALA A 5 52.85 -12.23 -49.40
CA ALA A 5 51.64 -11.40 -49.58
C ALA A 5 50.37 -12.07 -49.02
N ALA A 6 50.18 -13.39 -49.23
CA ALA A 6 48.96 -14.09 -48.84
C ALA A 6 48.82 -14.29 -47.31
N GLY A 7 49.96 -14.41 -46.60
CA GLY A 7 49.99 -14.50 -45.14
C GLY A 7 49.73 -13.17 -44.44
N GLN A 8 50.18 -12.05 -45.02
CA GLN A 8 49.93 -10.71 -44.48
C GLN A 8 48.47 -10.29 -44.70
N VAL A 9 47.89 -10.58 -45.87
CA VAL A 9 46.49 -10.26 -46.17
C VAL A 9 45.52 -11.01 -45.23
N SER A 10 45.75 -12.29 -44.95
CA SER A 10 44.89 -13.09 -44.04
C SER A 10 44.93 -12.64 -42.58
N VAL A 11 46.08 -12.10 -42.12
CA VAL A 11 46.21 -11.57 -40.75
C VAL A 11 45.56 -10.19 -40.66
N GLN A 12 45.65 -9.39 -41.72
CA GLN A 12 45.06 -8.07 -41.80
C GLN A 12 43.52 -8.13 -41.86
N ASP A 13 42.95 -9.01 -42.68
CA ASP A 13 41.50 -9.28 -42.73
C ASP A 13 40.93 -9.73 -41.37
N ARG A 14 41.69 -10.54 -40.64
CA ARG A 14 41.30 -11.03 -39.31
C ARG A 14 41.36 -9.93 -38.25
N SER A 15 42.33 -9.01 -38.39
CA SER A 15 42.50 -7.86 -37.50
C SER A 15 41.39 -6.83 -37.74
N GLU A 16 41.05 -6.58 -39.01
CA GLU A 16 39.95 -5.69 -39.40
C GLU A 16 38.59 -6.26 -38.98
N SER A 17 38.34 -7.56 -39.17
CA SER A 17 37.12 -8.22 -38.68
C SER A 17 36.97 -8.17 -37.15
N GLN A 18 38.08 -8.21 -36.41
CA GLN A 18 38.06 -8.07 -34.94
C GLN A 18 37.74 -6.63 -34.52
N LEU A 19 38.37 -5.64 -35.17
CA LEU A 19 38.12 -4.23 -34.90
C LEU A 19 36.67 -3.84 -35.17
N ILE A 20 36.08 -4.30 -36.29
CA ILE A 20 34.68 -4.06 -36.62
C ILE A 20 33.75 -4.69 -35.59
N GLY A 21 34.05 -5.93 -35.15
CA GLY A 21 33.25 -6.62 -34.14
C GLY A 21 33.32 -5.99 -32.74
N ASP A 22 34.46 -5.40 -32.39
CA ASP A 22 34.63 -4.69 -31.11
C ASP A 22 34.01 -3.28 -31.16
N GLU A 23 34.08 -2.58 -32.29
CA GLU A 23 33.36 -1.31 -32.50
C GLU A 23 31.84 -1.50 -32.44
N ASP A 24 31.29 -2.52 -33.10
CA ASP A 24 29.85 -2.83 -33.06
C ASP A 24 29.39 -3.20 -31.64
N ARG A 25 30.21 -3.97 -30.90
CA ARG A 25 29.92 -4.31 -29.50
C ARG A 25 29.95 -3.07 -28.62
N ASN A 26 30.95 -2.21 -28.79
CA ASN A 26 31.11 -1.00 -28.01
C ASN A 26 29.99 0.02 -28.30
N ALA A 27 29.55 0.13 -29.55
CA ALA A 27 28.41 0.94 -29.94
C ALA A 27 27.07 0.39 -29.40
N SER A 28 26.95 -0.93 -29.27
CA SER A 28 25.74 -1.60 -28.75
C SER A 28 25.66 -1.67 -27.22
N GLN A 29 26.76 -1.46 -26.49
CA GLN A 29 26.76 -1.52 -25.03
C GLN A 29 25.93 -0.41 -24.38
N PRO A 30 26.06 0.88 -24.77
CA PRO A 30 25.26 1.97 -24.23
C PRO A 30 23.76 1.71 -24.38
N GLN A 31 23.31 1.22 -25.54
CA GLN A 31 21.90 0.89 -25.77
C GLN A 31 21.39 -0.22 -24.83
N ARG A 32 22.20 -1.27 -24.61
CA ARG A 32 21.83 -2.35 -23.67
C ARG A 32 21.78 -1.86 -22.23
N ASP A 33 22.66 -0.95 -21.85
CA ASP A 33 22.68 -0.40 -20.51
C ASP A 33 21.52 0.56 -20.28
N GLU A 34 21.16 1.38 -21.28
CA GLU A 34 19.95 2.20 -21.29
C GLU A 34 18.68 1.35 -21.18
N ASP A 35 18.56 0.29 -21.98
CA ASP A 35 17.42 -0.63 -21.94
C ASP A 35 17.28 -1.31 -20.58
N ARG A 36 18.41 -1.73 -19.98
CA ARG A 36 18.43 -2.30 -18.63
C ARG A 36 18.00 -1.28 -17.59
N ASN A 37 18.50 -0.05 -17.69
CA ASN A 37 18.19 1.00 -16.74
C ASN A 37 16.72 1.41 -16.83
N ALA A 38 16.18 1.55 -18.04
CA ALA A 38 14.75 1.79 -18.28
C ALA A 38 13.89 0.66 -17.72
N SER A 39 14.28 -0.59 -17.96
CA SER A 39 13.58 -1.76 -17.43
C SER A 39 13.62 -1.84 -15.89
N GLN A 40 14.72 -1.41 -15.27
CA GLN A 40 14.84 -1.34 -13.81
C GLN A 40 13.95 -0.24 -13.24
N LEU A 41 14.00 0.95 -13.83
CA LEU A 41 13.17 2.08 -13.44
C LEU A 41 11.68 1.71 -13.49
N GLN A 42 11.24 1.08 -14.58
CA GLN A 42 9.86 0.64 -14.71
C GLN A 42 9.45 -0.37 -13.63
N ARG A 43 10.32 -1.34 -13.30
CA ARG A 43 10.05 -2.31 -12.23
C ARG A 43 9.96 -1.65 -10.85
N ASP A 44 10.77 -0.64 -10.60
CA ASP A 44 10.76 0.06 -9.32
C ASP A 44 9.51 0.96 -9.19
N GLU A 45 9.09 1.60 -10.29
CA GLU A 45 7.81 2.32 -10.35
C GLU A 45 6.62 1.37 -10.10
N ASP A 46 6.58 0.22 -10.78
CA ASP A 46 5.53 -0.78 -10.61
C ASP A 46 5.45 -1.30 -9.16
N ARG A 47 6.62 -1.51 -8.53
CA ARG A 47 6.71 -1.93 -7.12
C ARG A 47 6.17 -0.84 -6.19
N ASN A 48 6.59 0.40 -6.39
CA ASN A 48 6.13 1.52 -5.57
C ASN A 48 4.62 1.74 -5.70
N ALA A 49 4.09 1.70 -6.94
CA ALA A 49 2.66 1.80 -7.18
C ALA A 49 1.88 0.67 -6.49
N SER A 50 2.38 -0.57 -6.60
CA SER A 50 1.77 -1.74 -5.94
C SER A 50 1.80 -1.64 -4.41
N GLN A 51 2.88 -1.11 -3.82
CA GLN A 51 2.99 -0.91 -2.38
C GLN A 51 2.00 0.15 -1.89
N LEU A 52 1.94 1.30 -2.58
CA LEU A 52 1.02 2.37 -2.26
C LEU A 52 -0.44 1.91 -2.33
N GLN A 53 -0.79 1.11 -3.35
CA GLN A 53 -2.13 0.56 -3.48
C GLN A 53 -2.50 -0.35 -2.31
N ARG A 54 -1.58 -1.22 -1.86
CA ARG A 54 -1.80 -2.11 -0.70
C ARG A 54 -1.91 -1.34 0.61
N GLU A 55 -1.17 -0.25 0.77
CA GLU A 55 -1.27 0.62 1.93
C GLU A 55 -2.64 1.30 1.98
N GLN A 56 -3.08 1.89 0.86
CA GLN A 56 -4.41 2.49 0.77
C GLN A 56 -5.53 1.49 1.02
N GLU A 57 -5.42 0.27 0.51
CA GLU A 57 -6.42 -0.78 0.74
C GLU A 57 -6.51 -1.16 2.22
N ARG A 58 -5.36 -1.32 2.89
CA ARG A 58 -5.30 -1.59 4.34
C ARG A 58 -5.91 -0.45 5.15
N ASP A 59 -5.60 0.80 4.80
CA ASP A 59 -6.17 1.97 5.45
C ASP A 59 -7.69 2.02 5.28
N LEU A 60 -8.19 1.77 4.06
CA LEU A 60 -9.62 1.73 3.78
C LEU A 60 -10.33 0.62 4.56
N ASP A 61 -9.74 -0.56 4.65
CA ASP A 61 -10.31 -1.69 5.40
C ASP A 61 -10.32 -1.40 6.90
N GLU A 62 -9.28 -0.76 7.44
CA GLU A 62 -9.27 -0.30 8.82
C GLU A 62 -10.37 0.74 9.08
N GLN A 63 -10.56 1.70 8.16
CA GLN A 63 -11.64 2.69 8.27
C GLN A 63 -13.03 2.02 8.22
N ARG A 64 -13.22 1.04 7.34
CA ARG A 64 -14.48 0.26 7.25
C ARG A 64 -14.75 -0.51 8.53
N TYR A 65 -13.72 -1.16 9.08
CA TYR A 65 -13.81 -1.90 10.33
C TYR A 65 -14.22 -0.98 11.50
N ARG A 66 -13.55 0.16 11.66
CA ARG A 66 -13.88 1.15 12.69
C ARG A 66 -15.29 1.74 12.51
N ASN A 67 -15.71 2.00 11.27
CA ASN A 67 -17.08 2.42 10.98
C ASN A 67 -18.11 1.35 11.40
N LYS A 68 -17.84 0.08 11.11
CA LYS A 68 -18.73 -1.02 11.50
C LYS A 68 -18.86 -1.12 13.03
N ILE A 69 -17.76 -0.99 13.77
CA ILE A 69 -17.78 -0.95 15.24
C ILE A 69 -18.65 0.21 15.72
N PHE A 70 -18.43 1.41 15.18
CA PHE A 70 -19.20 2.60 15.54
C PHE A 70 -20.70 2.40 15.29
N ASP A 71 -21.09 1.89 14.12
CA ASP A 71 -22.50 1.66 13.77
C ASP A 71 -23.18 0.64 14.68
N VAL A 72 -22.48 -0.44 15.03
CA VAL A 72 -22.97 -1.44 15.99
C VAL A 72 -23.19 -0.80 17.36
N TYR A 73 -22.21 -0.03 17.85
CA TYR A 73 -22.32 0.68 19.12
C TYR A 73 -23.52 1.63 19.15
N ILE A 74 -23.71 2.47 18.12
CA ILE A 74 -24.85 3.41 18.07
C ILE A 74 -26.18 2.66 18.12
N LYS A 75 -26.30 1.52 17.42
CA LYS A 75 -27.51 0.69 17.44
C LYS A 75 -27.76 0.10 18.83
N GLU A 76 -26.76 -0.53 19.43
CA GLU A 76 -26.88 -1.14 20.77
C GLU A 76 -27.20 -0.09 21.83
N MET A 77 -26.49 1.04 21.83
CA MET A 77 -26.72 2.12 22.79
C MET A 77 -28.07 2.80 22.58
N GLY A 78 -28.48 3.01 21.33
CA GLY A 78 -29.81 3.55 21.03
C GLY A 78 -30.94 2.63 21.52
N GLN A 79 -30.76 1.31 21.42
CA GLN A 79 -31.69 0.34 22.00
C GLN A 79 -31.66 0.40 23.53
N LEU A 80 -30.48 0.36 24.14
CA LEU A 80 -30.32 0.38 25.59
C LEU A 80 -30.94 1.63 26.23
N LEU A 81 -30.73 2.80 25.62
CA LEU A 81 -31.32 4.06 26.07
C LEU A 81 -32.85 4.07 25.89
N LYS A 82 -33.39 3.49 24.81
CA LYS A 82 -34.84 3.30 24.63
C LYS A 82 -35.43 2.32 25.64
N GLU A 83 -34.75 1.21 25.89
CA GLU A 83 -35.23 0.12 26.76
C GLU A 83 -35.23 0.49 28.24
N ASN A 84 -34.31 1.37 28.69
CA ASN A 84 -34.30 1.92 30.05
C ASN A 84 -35.62 2.62 30.41
N HIS A 85 -36.33 3.18 29.42
CA HIS A 85 -37.64 3.80 29.64
C HIS A 85 -38.77 2.76 29.82
N ARG A 86 -38.53 1.50 29.45
CA ARG A 86 -39.56 0.45 29.35
C ARG A 86 -39.37 -0.69 30.36
N ALA A 87 -38.13 -1.07 30.65
CA ALA A 87 -37.78 -2.07 31.64
C ALA A 87 -37.42 -1.34 32.95
N MET A 88 -37.99 -1.76 34.08
CA MET A 88 -37.72 -1.22 35.42
C MET A 88 -36.29 -1.56 35.92
N ILE A 89 -35.29 -1.42 35.05
CA ILE A 89 -33.89 -1.57 35.39
C ILE A 89 -33.44 -0.26 36.04
N SER A 90 -32.65 -0.36 37.11
CA SER A 90 -32.24 0.84 37.83
C SER A 90 -31.42 1.76 36.91
N LYS A 91 -31.71 3.07 36.97
CA LYS A 91 -30.97 4.09 36.20
C LYS A 91 -29.46 4.00 36.44
N GLU A 92 -29.06 3.63 37.66
CA GLU A 92 -27.66 3.44 38.05
C GLU A 92 -26.98 2.26 37.37
N PHE A 93 -27.68 1.12 37.25
CA PHE A 93 -27.17 -0.03 36.51
C PHE A 93 -27.01 0.31 35.02
N MET A 94 -27.99 0.98 34.43
CA MET A 94 -27.93 1.40 33.03
C MET A 94 -26.83 2.42 32.77
N ALA A 95 -26.61 3.38 33.67
CA ALA A 95 -25.49 4.32 33.59
C ALA A 95 -24.14 3.59 33.63
N THR A 96 -23.99 2.62 34.53
CA THR A 96 -22.77 1.81 34.66
C THR A 96 -22.53 0.99 33.40
N LEU A 97 -23.55 0.28 32.91
CA LEU A 97 -23.45 -0.55 31.71
C LEU A 97 -23.11 0.29 30.46
N SER A 98 -23.79 1.42 30.30
CA SER A 98 -23.54 2.40 29.22
C SER A 98 -22.10 2.90 29.26
N ARG A 99 -21.60 3.25 30.46
CA ARG A 99 -20.24 3.74 30.65
C ARG A 99 -19.20 2.69 30.29
N VAL A 100 -19.37 1.44 30.74
CA VAL A 100 -18.45 0.35 30.44
C VAL A 100 -18.38 0.10 28.93
N LYS A 101 -19.54 -0.04 28.27
CA LYS A 101 -19.60 -0.22 26.80
C LYS A 101 -18.95 0.94 26.04
N THR A 102 -19.20 2.18 26.47
CA THR A 102 -18.63 3.37 25.83
C THR A 102 -17.11 3.42 25.97
N LEU A 103 -16.58 3.11 27.16
CA LEU A 103 -15.14 3.09 27.40
C LEU A 103 -14.43 1.99 26.60
N ASP A 104 -15.06 0.84 26.44
CA ASP A 104 -14.52 -0.26 25.64
C ASP A 104 -14.39 0.14 24.15
N ILE A 105 -15.44 0.77 23.61
CA ILE A 105 -15.45 1.22 22.21
C ILE A 105 -14.51 2.39 21.96
N PHE A 106 -14.34 3.31 22.91
CA PHE A 106 -13.44 4.47 22.75
C PHE A 106 -11.99 4.09 22.47
N ARG A 107 -11.56 2.92 22.96
CA ARG A 107 -10.21 2.40 22.75
C ARG A 107 -10.00 1.86 21.33
N GLN A 108 -11.08 1.55 20.62
CA GLN A 108 -11.07 0.92 19.29
C GLN A 108 -11.32 1.93 18.16
N LEU A 109 -11.80 3.12 18.49
CA LEU A 109 -12.17 4.17 17.55
C LEU A 109 -11.17 5.33 17.59
N ASP A 110 -11.17 6.14 16.51
CA ASP A 110 -10.42 7.38 16.48
C ASP A 110 -11.16 8.54 17.17
N GLY A 111 -10.46 9.65 17.33
CA GLY A 111 -11.00 10.86 17.94
C GLY A 111 -12.27 11.40 17.26
N GLN A 112 -12.36 11.31 15.93
CA GLN A 112 -13.52 11.80 15.19
C GLN A 112 -14.79 11.01 15.53
N ARG A 113 -14.70 9.68 15.53
CA ARG A 113 -15.81 8.81 15.89
C ARG A 113 -16.15 8.90 17.39
N ASN A 114 -15.14 9.02 18.25
CA ASN A 114 -15.35 9.24 19.69
C ASN A 114 -16.12 10.54 19.96
N ILE A 115 -15.81 11.64 19.27
CA ILE A 115 -16.57 12.89 19.36
C ILE A 115 -18.04 12.69 18.94
N ARG A 116 -18.28 11.91 17.89
CA ARG A 116 -19.66 11.60 17.44
C ARG A 116 -20.42 10.76 18.46
N ILE A 117 -19.77 9.81 19.12
CA ILE A 117 -20.39 9.07 20.23
C ILE A 117 -20.75 10.01 21.37
N ILE A 118 -19.83 10.89 21.80
CA ILE A 118 -20.09 11.85 22.88
C ILE A 118 -21.31 12.71 22.54
N ARG A 119 -21.37 13.22 21.30
CA ARG A 119 -22.51 14.00 20.83
C ARG A 119 -23.81 13.18 20.86
N PHE A 120 -23.78 11.96 20.33
CA PHE A 120 -24.94 11.06 20.36
C PHE A 120 -25.45 10.81 21.79
N LEU A 121 -24.56 10.55 22.74
CA LEU A 121 -24.93 10.33 24.14
C LEU A 121 -25.46 11.58 24.85
N TYR A 122 -25.10 12.78 24.38
CA TYR A 122 -25.59 14.05 24.92
C TYR A 122 -26.94 14.46 24.33
N GLU A 123 -27.22 14.07 23.07
CA GLU A 123 -28.45 14.40 22.35
C GLU A 123 -29.59 13.38 22.55
N ALA A 124 -29.26 12.16 23.04
CA ALA A 124 -30.21 11.06 23.26
C ALA A 124 -30.96 11.15 24.60
#